data_AF-A0A5N6ZCS0-F1
#
_entry.id   AF-A0A5N6ZCS0-F1
#
_cell.length_a   1.000
_cell.length_b   1.000
_cell.length_c   1.000
_cell.angle_alpha   90.00
_cell.angle_beta   90.00
_cell.angle_gamma   90.00
#
_symmetry.space_group_name_H-M   'P 1'
#
loop_
_entity.id
_entity.type
_entity.pdbx_description
1 polymer ?
#
loop_
_entity_poly.entity_id
_entity_poly.type
_entity_poly.pdbx_seq_one_letter_code
_entity_poly.pdbx_strand_id
1 'polypeptide(L)'
;MKLQQCDGASMKESQNMLLGDLTQALSRIHSYEEIRLFIAGTPNFGHQASSVNLLLRLAWDYTYPGLITVVYDPGDQTGGRTAPKLLRLLQRYVDPNAPEALPSRLHLAQLQWVSMEEFAARTSIRVGFGLTGGAEMERIYHSSLADMLNVCIALKLQPFQWPWCRDGIDFHSQSQRPTVDLLSDHYLGWRLFHRAYRLPRILYSPLPHDRQSNPDAIIKRLLALRSQTSRMSLSCVYGVRRQGVCHVDPANLLYIYFLALLEAFLPVTKKGGSNIPRRRILVVNFDEFWDEAFTRLQDYLYNHDSESASTHPSSTDQRPVALPTSEDLSNWVCCIRAPEELPAALNWFEEPQPQLQDTSVRGATYDNSHTPNPQRNDVKLLYIHIGFVAPESFVDALKQADLPIIFEGQQTASAVASMGKPYFKLRDSMINSPSQVLRIPDDTYRHSDAIDRVQAASLNLQLGALGEMDLEKSVECVANLITECTDSSSALKTYLNDLEAHYRKRGADKFETCLATWNRYGFLNQSGCMEGAHVEAPPLGSDKPVLHIDEARKILSQLGL
;
A
#
# COMPACT_ATOMS: atom_id res chain seq x y z
N MET A 1 -19.40 -37.98 8.79
CA MET A 1 -18.68 -37.32 7.68
C MET A 1 -17.21 -37.23 8.09
N LYS A 2 -16.36 -38.15 7.64
CA LYS A 2 -14.92 -38.20 7.99
C LYS A 2 -14.19 -37.21 7.07
N LEU A 3 -13.86 -36.03 7.59
CA LEU A 3 -12.92 -35.12 6.92
C LEU A 3 -11.54 -35.77 6.95
N GLN A 4 -11.02 -35.98 5.74
CA GLN A 4 -9.84 -36.75 5.41
C GLN A 4 -8.59 -35.99 5.85
N GLN A 5 -7.82 -36.55 6.78
CA GLN A 5 -6.50 -36.09 7.24
C GLN A 5 -5.40 -36.31 6.17
N CYS A 6 -5.64 -35.90 4.93
CA CYS A 6 -4.72 -36.10 3.80
C CYS A 6 -4.35 -34.76 3.15
N ASP A 7 -3.57 -33.89 3.81
CA ASP A 7 -3.04 -32.68 3.14
C ASP A 7 -1.67 -32.20 3.64
N GLY A 8 -1.20 -32.62 4.83
CA GLY A 8 0.03 -32.09 5.41
C GLY A 8 1.34 -32.54 4.72
N ALA A 9 1.38 -33.74 4.12
CA ALA A 9 2.58 -34.26 3.47
C ALA A 9 2.80 -33.65 2.08
N SER A 10 1.73 -33.58 1.27
CA SER A 10 1.75 -33.01 -0.09
C SER A 10 2.10 -31.52 -0.09
N MET A 11 1.66 -30.76 0.93
CA MET A 11 2.01 -29.33 1.05
C MET A 11 3.49 -29.12 1.39
N LYS A 12 4.06 -29.90 2.31
CA LYS A 12 5.48 -29.81 2.65
C LYS A 12 6.38 -30.13 1.45
N GLU A 13 5.99 -31.12 0.66
CA GLU A 13 6.69 -31.50 -0.57
C GLU A 13 6.64 -30.38 -1.61
N SER A 14 5.46 -29.78 -1.82
CA SER A 14 5.28 -28.64 -2.74
C SER A 14 6.08 -27.40 -2.33
N GLN A 15 6.17 -27.11 -1.03
CA GLN A 15 6.98 -26.01 -0.51
C GLN A 15 8.48 -26.25 -0.67
N ASN A 16 8.94 -27.49 -0.46
CA ASN A 16 10.34 -27.86 -0.66
C ASN A 16 10.73 -27.75 -2.14
N MET A 17 9.84 -28.13 -3.06
CA MET A 17 10.04 -27.98 -4.50
C MET A 17 10.19 -26.51 -4.90
N LEU A 18 9.28 -25.62 -4.45
CA LEU A 18 9.35 -24.18 -4.72
C LEU A 18 10.69 -23.58 -4.26
N LEU A 19 11.17 -23.98 -3.08
CA LEU A 19 12.42 -23.46 -2.54
C LEU A 19 13.64 -23.96 -3.32
N GLY A 20 13.60 -25.21 -3.79
CA GLY A 20 14.58 -25.75 -4.72
C GLY A 20 14.63 -24.96 -6.03
N ASP A 21 13.47 -24.72 -6.64
CA ASP A 21 13.33 -23.95 -7.88
C ASP A 21 13.79 -22.49 -7.71
N LEU A 22 13.44 -21.85 -6.59
CA LEU A 22 13.92 -20.52 -6.25
C LEU A 22 15.45 -20.47 -6.13
N THR A 23 16.04 -21.48 -5.49
CA THR A 23 17.51 -21.54 -5.31
C THR A 23 18.21 -21.65 -6.67
N GLN A 24 17.69 -22.48 -7.57
CA GLN A 24 18.19 -22.58 -8.94
C GLN A 24 17.99 -21.29 -9.74
N ALA A 25 16.81 -20.67 -9.62
CA ALA A 25 16.51 -19.39 -10.25
C ALA A 25 17.52 -18.31 -9.83
N LEU A 26 17.80 -18.21 -8.53
CA LEU A 26 18.77 -17.25 -7.99
C LEU A 26 20.19 -17.55 -8.44
N SER A 27 20.60 -18.83 -8.46
CA SER A 27 21.92 -19.20 -9.01
C SER A 27 22.06 -18.79 -10.47
N ARG A 28 21.00 -18.90 -11.27
CA ARG A 28 21.00 -18.46 -12.66
C ARG A 28 21.03 -16.94 -12.78
N ILE A 29 20.27 -16.22 -11.96
CA ILE A 29 20.34 -14.76 -11.90
C ILE A 29 21.78 -14.28 -11.68
N HIS A 30 22.53 -14.93 -10.78
CA HIS A 30 23.93 -14.61 -10.53
C HIS A 30 24.89 -14.98 -11.67
N SER A 31 24.47 -15.83 -12.60
CA SER A 31 25.28 -16.21 -13.77
C SER A 31 25.16 -15.20 -14.92
N TYR A 32 24.17 -14.31 -14.88
CA TYR A 32 24.06 -13.26 -15.90
C TYR A 32 25.06 -12.14 -15.63
N GLU A 33 25.74 -11.70 -16.70
CA GLU A 33 26.60 -10.52 -16.65
C GLU A 33 25.76 -9.23 -16.64
N GLU A 34 24.61 -9.25 -17.32
CA GLU A 34 23.66 -8.14 -17.42
C GLU A 34 22.21 -8.62 -17.17
N ILE A 35 21.47 -7.84 -16.39
CA ILE A 35 20.01 -7.93 -16.24
C ILE A 35 19.38 -6.62 -16.71
N ARG A 36 18.31 -6.70 -17.50
CA ARG A 36 17.58 -5.49 -17.95
C ARG A 36 16.30 -5.28 -17.15
N LEU A 37 16.13 -4.10 -16.58
CA LEU A 37 14.93 -3.73 -15.82
C LEU A 37 14.17 -2.63 -16.56
N PHE A 38 12.90 -2.86 -16.88
CA PHE A 38 12.03 -1.82 -17.42
C PHE A 38 11.25 -1.09 -16.33
N ILE A 39 11.19 0.24 -16.41
CA ILE A 39 10.38 1.10 -15.56
C ILE A 39 9.44 1.96 -16.42
N ALA A 40 8.14 1.71 -16.30
CA ALA A 40 7.10 2.44 -17.03
C ALA A 40 6.97 3.91 -16.57
N GLY A 41 6.51 4.79 -17.46
CA GLY A 41 6.33 6.23 -17.24
C GLY A 41 4.89 6.61 -16.89
N THR A 42 4.40 6.19 -15.73
CA THR A 42 3.01 6.44 -15.29
C THR A 42 2.85 7.68 -14.41
N PRO A 43 1.65 8.30 -14.38
CA PRO A 43 1.31 9.43 -13.50
C PRO A 43 1.71 9.26 -12.03
N ASN A 44 1.31 8.13 -11.46
CA ASN A 44 1.54 7.80 -10.05
C ASN A 44 2.80 6.93 -9.88
N PHE A 45 3.32 6.88 -8.66
CA PHE A 45 4.54 6.13 -8.28
C PHE A 45 4.40 4.61 -8.31
N GLY A 46 3.21 4.04 -8.54
CA GLY A 46 2.96 2.60 -8.34
C GLY A 46 3.90 1.69 -9.14
N HIS A 47 4.05 1.93 -10.45
CA HIS A 47 4.89 1.12 -11.32
C HIS A 47 6.38 1.34 -11.03
N GLN A 48 6.78 2.60 -10.78
CA GLN A 48 8.16 2.95 -10.48
C GLN A 48 8.60 2.38 -9.13
N ALA A 49 7.79 2.56 -8.08
CA ALA A 49 8.09 2.06 -6.75
C ALA A 49 8.15 0.53 -6.70
N SER A 50 7.25 -0.16 -7.39
CA SER A 50 7.31 -1.63 -7.53
C SER A 50 8.61 -2.06 -8.23
N SER A 51 8.96 -1.44 -9.36
CA SER A 51 10.18 -1.77 -10.10
C SER A 51 11.46 -1.43 -9.33
N VAL A 52 11.50 -0.29 -8.64
CA VAL A 52 12.62 0.09 -7.76
C VAL A 52 12.75 -0.88 -6.59
N ASN A 53 11.64 -1.38 -6.03
CA ASN A 53 11.73 -2.41 -5.00
C ASN A 53 12.33 -3.72 -5.53
N LEU A 54 12.03 -4.12 -6.76
CA LEU A 54 12.70 -5.28 -7.37
C LEU A 54 14.19 -5.00 -7.61
N LEU A 55 14.56 -3.81 -8.08
CA LEU A 55 15.94 -3.37 -8.24
C LEU A 55 16.71 -3.46 -6.91
N LEU A 56 16.16 -2.89 -5.84
CA LEU A 56 16.76 -2.91 -4.51
C LEU A 56 16.87 -4.33 -3.97
N ARG A 57 15.91 -5.22 -4.25
CA ARG A 57 16.01 -6.62 -3.85
C ARG A 57 17.09 -7.37 -4.61
N LEU A 58 17.20 -7.19 -5.93
CA LEU A 58 18.31 -7.77 -6.71
C LEU A 58 19.67 -7.32 -6.15
N ALA A 59 19.81 -6.02 -5.88
CA ALA A 59 21.07 -5.45 -5.38
C ALA A 59 21.39 -5.86 -3.93
N TRP A 60 20.42 -5.81 -3.01
CA TRP A 60 20.67 -5.96 -1.56
C TRP A 60 20.24 -7.31 -0.99
N ASP A 61 19.05 -7.80 -1.33
CA ASP A 61 18.53 -9.05 -0.78
C ASP A 61 19.20 -10.27 -1.45
N TYR A 62 19.58 -10.12 -2.73
CA TYR A 62 20.22 -11.17 -3.51
C TYR A 62 21.65 -10.85 -3.92
N THR A 63 22.19 -9.68 -3.54
CA THR A 63 23.62 -9.36 -3.75
C THR A 63 24.12 -9.54 -5.18
N TYR A 64 23.26 -9.30 -6.19
CA TYR A 64 23.65 -9.44 -7.59
C TYR A 64 24.84 -8.51 -7.91
N PRO A 65 25.98 -9.04 -8.41
CA PRO A 65 27.19 -8.25 -8.59
C PRO A 65 27.36 -7.68 -10.01
N GLY A 66 26.53 -8.11 -10.96
CA GLY A 66 26.65 -7.75 -12.38
C GLY A 66 26.10 -6.36 -12.71
N LEU A 67 25.95 -6.12 -14.01
CA LEU A 67 25.33 -4.91 -14.53
C LEU A 67 23.81 -5.04 -14.51
N ILE A 68 23.13 -3.98 -14.07
CA ILE A 68 21.69 -3.80 -14.26
C ILE A 68 21.49 -2.58 -15.17
N THR A 69 21.04 -2.83 -16.40
CA THR A 69 20.63 -1.77 -17.32
C THR A 69 19.16 -1.46 -17.04
N VAL A 70 18.91 -0.27 -16.50
CA VAL A 70 17.56 0.22 -16.24
C VAL A 70 17.09 1.04 -17.43
N VAL A 71 16.14 0.48 -18.17
CA VAL A 71 15.45 1.14 -19.27
C VAL A 71 14.19 1.78 -18.71
N TYR A 72 14.08 3.11 -18.80
CA TYR A 72 12.90 3.80 -18.29
C TYR A 72 12.19 4.58 -19.38
N ASP A 73 10.87 4.53 -19.37
CA ASP A 73 10.04 5.44 -20.13
C ASP A 73 10.11 6.82 -19.47
N PRO A 74 10.52 7.89 -20.19
CA PRO A 74 10.67 9.22 -19.61
C PRO A 74 9.37 9.80 -19.04
N GLY A 75 8.21 9.31 -19.52
CA GLY A 75 6.90 9.89 -19.23
C GLY A 75 6.69 11.25 -19.89
N ASP A 76 5.46 11.75 -19.83
CA ASP A 76 5.09 13.08 -20.31
C ASP A 76 5.11 14.13 -19.18
N GLN A 77 4.93 15.41 -19.55
CA GLN A 77 4.88 16.50 -18.56
C GLN A 77 3.64 16.40 -17.67
N THR A 78 2.55 15.88 -18.21
CA THR A 78 1.23 15.74 -17.57
C THR A 78 1.16 14.59 -16.56
N GLY A 79 1.82 13.47 -16.84
CA GLY A 79 1.99 12.31 -15.96
C GLY A 79 3.23 12.42 -15.07
N GLY A 80 4.01 13.48 -15.18
CA GLY A 80 5.20 13.68 -14.36
C GLY A 80 6.36 12.79 -14.78
N ARG A 81 7.51 13.43 -15.02
CA ARG A 81 8.73 12.79 -15.51
C ARG A 81 9.20 11.65 -14.59
N THR A 82 9.60 10.54 -15.19
CA THR A 82 10.03 9.34 -14.46
C THR A 82 11.34 9.54 -13.70
N ALA A 83 12.33 10.22 -14.28
CA ALA A 83 13.63 10.41 -13.64
C ALA A 83 13.56 11.13 -12.27
N PRO A 84 12.83 12.26 -12.11
CA PRO A 84 12.60 12.87 -10.80
C PRO A 84 11.95 11.94 -9.77
N LYS A 85 11.00 11.09 -10.19
CA LYS A 85 10.39 10.08 -9.30
C LYS A 85 11.41 9.04 -8.85
N LEU A 86 12.29 8.61 -9.75
CA LEU A 86 13.36 7.66 -9.44
C LEU A 86 14.39 8.24 -8.46
N LEU A 87 14.77 9.51 -8.62
CA LEU A 87 15.66 10.21 -7.66
C LEU A 87 15.05 10.21 -6.26
N ARG A 88 13.75 10.49 -6.15
CA ARG A 88 13.01 10.45 -4.89
C ARG A 88 12.93 9.04 -4.27
N LEU A 89 12.66 8.02 -5.09
CA LEU A 89 12.61 6.62 -4.65
C LEU A 89 14.00 6.05 -4.28
N LEU A 90 15.08 6.67 -4.76
CA LEU A 90 16.47 6.25 -4.52
C LEU A 90 17.26 7.29 -3.72
N GLN A 91 16.59 8.18 -2.98
CA GLN A 91 17.18 9.32 -2.28
C GLN A 91 18.41 8.95 -1.43
N ARG A 92 18.40 7.78 -0.78
CA ARG A 92 19.55 7.26 -0.02
C ARG A 92 20.85 7.20 -0.83
N TYR A 93 20.76 6.97 -2.14
CA TYR A 93 21.89 6.64 -3.01
C TYR A 93 22.28 7.77 -3.97
N VAL A 94 21.47 8.83 -4.07
CA VAL A 94 21.73 9.99 -4.93
C VAL A 94 22.87 10.82 -4.33
N ASP A 95 24.00 10.99 -5.03
CA ASP A 95 25.14 11.79 -4.55
C ASP A 95 24.71 13.22 -4.15
N PRO A 96 25.00 13.72 -2.92
CA PRO A 96 24.60 15.07 -2.53
C PRO A 96 25.28 16.15 -3.37
N ASN A 97 26.42 15.83 -4.00
CA ASN A 97 27.14 16.72 -4.91
C ASN A 97 26.60 16.67 -6.34
N ALA A 98 25.72 15.71 -6.65
CA ALA A 98 25.05 15.56 -7.94
C ALA A 98 23.58 15.12 -7.73
N PRO A 99 22.73 15.98 -7.14
CA PRO A 99 21.38 15.63 -6.70
C PRO A 99 20.42 15.25 -7.84
N GLU A 100 20.75 15.63 -9.07
CA GLU A 100 19.97 15.29 -10.28
C GLU A 100 20.44 13.99 -10.94
N ALA A 101 21.55 13.40 -10.48
CA ALA A 101 22.13 12.21 -11.07
C ALA A 101 21.58 10.94 -10.40
N LEU A 102 21.06 10.02 -11.22
CA LEU A 102 20.69 8.69 -10.76
C LEU A 102 21.94 7.89 -10.37
N PRO A 103 21.88 7.05 -9.32
CA PRO A 103 23.06 6.36 -8.79
C PRO A 103 23.64 5.38 -9.82
N SER A 104 24.97 5.37 -9.99
CA SER A 104 25.66 4.41 -10.86
C SER A 104 25.92 3.05 -10.20
N ARG A 105 25.61 2.91 -8.91
CA ARG A 105 25.84 1.68 -8.13
C ARG A 105 24.82 1.52 -7.02
N LEU A 106 24.37 0.29 -6.80
CA LEU A 106 23.61 -0.12 -5.62
C LEU A 106 24.23 -1.38 -5.03
N HIS A 107 24.80 -1.28 -3.83
CA HIS A 107 25.53 -2.38 -3.21
C HIS A 107 26.65 -2.93 -4.14
N LEU A 108 26.58 -4.19 -4.55
CA LEU A 108 27.53 -4.79 -5.50
C LEU A 108 27.15 -4.53 -6.97
N ALA A 109 25.88 -4.28 -7.26
CA ALA A 109 25.38 -4.10 -8.62
C ALA A 109 25.81 -2.76 -9.22
N GLN A 110 26.26 -2.79 -10.48
CA GLN A 110 26.48 -1.60 -11.29
C GLN A 110 25.18 -1.21 -12.00
N LEU A 111 24.90 0.08 -12.11
CA LEU A 111 23.69 0.57 -12.77
C LEU A 111 24.02 1.39 -14.01
N GLN A 112 23.29 1.12 -15.09
CA GLN A 112 23.25 1.97 -16.27
C GLN A 112 21.81 2.42 -16.51
N TRP A 113 21.59 3.73 -16.51
CA TRP A 113 20.28 4.33 -16.78
C TRP A 113 20.19 4.74 -18.23
N VAL A 114 19.13 4.33 -18.91
CA VAL A 114 18.92 4.60 -20.34
C VAL A 114 17.43 4.91 -20.54
N SER A 115 17.11 5.99 -21.23
CA SER A 115 15.71 6.22 -21.62
C SER A 115 15.26 5.17 -22.64
N MET A 116 13.96 4.91 -22.74
CA MET A 116 13.44 3.97 -23.73
C MET A 116 13.83 4.37 -25.17
N GLU A 117 13.80 5.66 -25.49
CA GLU A 117 14.20 6.20 -26.80
C GLU A 117 15.69 5.97 -27.07
N GLU A 118 16.55 6.27 -26.09
CA GLU A 118 17.98 6.05 -26.21
C GLU A 118 18.31 4.56 -26.33
N PHE A 119 17.60 3.71 -25.59
CA PHE A 119 17.78 2.27 -25.65
C PHE A 119 17.39 1.71 -27.02
N ALA A 120 16.26 2.17 -27.59
CA ALA A 120 15.81 1.77 -28.91
C ALA A 120 16.75 2.22 -30.04
N ALA A 121 17.43 3.37 -29.87
CA ALA A 121 18.42 3.87 -30.82
C ALA A 121 19.75 3.08 -30.78
N ARG A 122 20.02 2.34 -29.70
CA ARG A 122 21.25 1.56 -29.54
C ARG A 122 21.14 0.21 -30.23
N THR A 123 22.19 -0.21 -30.92
CA THR A 123 22.37 -1.62 -31.31
C THR A 123 22.83 -2.40 -30.08
N SER A 124 21.87 -2.79 -29.23
CA SER A 124 22.17 -3.54 -28.01
C SER A 124 22.31 -5.03 -28.32
N ILE A 125 23.32 -5.69 -27.77
CA ILE A 125 23.43 -7.16 -27.84
C ILE A 125 22.26 -7.75 -27.04
N ARG A 126 21.73 -8.88 -27.51
CA ARG A 126 20.69 -9.60 -26.76
C ARG A 126 21.29 -10.21 -25.50
N VAL A 127 20.62 -10.02 -24.35
CA VAL A 127 21.05 -10.61 -23.08
C VAL A 127 20.05 -11.64 -22.56
N GLY A 128 20.45 -12.40 -21.54
CA GLY A 128 19.69 -13.56 -21.10
C GLY A 128 18.35 -13.23 -20.45
N PHE A 129 18.29 -12.17 -19.63
CA PHE A 129 17.18 -11.95 -18.71
C PHE A 129 16.81 -10.48 -18.55
N GLY A 130 15.50 -10.23 -18.47
CA GLY A 130 14.96 -8.95 -18.06
C GLY A 130 13.72 -9.08 -17.19
N LEU A 131 13.28 -7.96 -16.61
CA LEU A 131 12.07 -7.91 -15.79
C LEU A 131 11.49 -6.50 -15.72
N THR A 132 10.27 -6.40 -15.19
CA THR A 132 9.65 -5.14 -14.74
C THR A 132 8.88 -5.40 -13.45
N GLY A 133 8.71 -4.37 -12.62
CA GLY A 133 7.79 -4.40 -11.47
C GLY A 133 6.42 -3.80 -11.76
N GLY A 134 6.19 -3.28 -12.97
CA GLY A 134 4.88 -2.82 -13.42
C GLY A 134 4.97 -2.10 -14.76
N ALA A 135 4.23 -2.61 -15.74
CA ALA A 135 4.11 -2.00 -17.06
C ALA A 135 2.88 -2.54 -17.78
N GLU A 136 2.11 -1.66 -18.42
CA GLU A 136 0.93 -2.06 -19.21
C GLU A 136 1.33 -2.43 -20.64
N MET A 137 2.10 -3.52 -20.78
CA MET A 137 2.71 -3.91 -22.07
C MET A 137 1.69 -4.11 -23.19
N GLU A 138 0.53 -4.70 -22.88
CA GLU A 138 -0.50 -5.01 -23.87
C GLU A 138 -1.34 -3.77 -24.24
N ARG A 139 -1.53 -2.84 -23.29
CA ARG A 139 -2.44 -1.70 -23.41
C ARG A 139 -1.76 -0.41 -23.86
N ILE A 140 -0.53 -0.15 -23.40
CA ILE A 140 0.20 1.10 -23.65
C ILE A 140 1.34 0.88 -24.64
N TYR A 141 2.15 -0.16 -24.44
CA TYR A 141 3.39 -0.33 -25.20
C TYR A 141 3.26 -1.24 -26.43
N HIS A 142 2.15 -1.98 -26.54
CA HIS A 142 1.81 -2.89 -27.63
C HIS A 142 2.96 -3.79 -28.11
N SER A 143 3.77 -4.28 -27.16
CA SER A 143 4.95 -5.10 -27.45
C SER A 143 5.22 -6.11 -26.33
N SER A 144 5.91 -7.20 -26.65
CA SER A 144 6.48 -8.12 -25.66
C SER A 144 7.57 -7.40 -24.87
N LEU A 145 7.61 -7.61 -23.55
CA LEU A 145 8.66 -7.04 -22.71
C LEU A 145 10.05 -7.57 -23.11
N ALA A 146 10.10 -8.84 -23.54
CA ALA A 146 11.35 -9.46 -23.97
C ALA A 146 11.92 -8.83 -25.25
N ASP A 147 11.04 -8.48 -26.20
CA ASP A 147 11.44 -7.78 -27.42
C ASP A 147 11.85 -6.32 -27.12
N MET A 148 11.07 -5.62 -26.29
CA MET A 148 11.37 -4.24 -25.88
C MET A 148 12.73 -4.11 -25.21
N LEU A 149 13.08 -5.03 -24.31
CA LEU A 149 14.37 -5.03 -23.61
C LEU A 149 15.47 -5.76 -24.41
N ASN A 150 15.16 -6.33 -25.57
CA ASN A 150 16.03 -7.24 -26.33
C ASN A 150 16.71 -8.27 -25.42
N VAL A 151 15.90 -9.06 -24.72
CA VAL A 151 16.32 -10.16 -23.84
C VAL A 151 15.73 -11.48 -24.31
N CYS A 152 16.38 -12.60 -24.01
CA CYS A 152 15.85 -13.92 -24.35
C CYS A 152 14.51 -14.20 -23.64
N ILE A 153 14.43 -13.86 -22.36
CA ILE A 153 13.28 -14.09 -21.49
C ILE A 153 13.08 -12.86 -20.60
N ALA A 154 11.84 -12.40 -20.46
CA ALA A 154 11.49 -11.32 -19.55
C ALA A 154 10.39 -11.74 -18.56
N LEU A 155 10.58 -11.40 -17.28
CA LEU A 155 9.57 -11.59 -16.24
C LEU A 155 8.73 -10.33 -16.08
N LYS A 156 7.46 -10.40 -16.48
CA LYS A 156 6.49 -9.32 -16.36
C LYS A 156 5.78 -9.42 -15.00
N LEU A 157 6.20 -8.61 -14.04
CA LEU A 157 5.57 -8.55 -12.73
C LEU A 157 4.76 -7.27 -12.63
N GLN A 158 3.52 -7.38 -12.15
CA GLN A 158 2.64 -6.24 -11.95
C GLN A 158 2.56 -5.86 -10.48
N PRO A 159 2.22 -4.61 -10.16
CA PRO A 159 1.87 -4.23 -8.80
C PRO A 159 0.84 -5.18 -8.20
N PHE A 160 0.80 -5.27 -6.88
CA PHE A 160 -0.16 -6.11 -6.18
C PHE A 160 -1.59 -5.78 -6.62
N GLN A 161 -2.36 -6.82 -6.98
CA GLN A 161 -3.74 -6.69 -7.45
C GLN A 161 -3.93 -5.67 -8.58
N TRP A 162 -2.99 -5.61 -9.53
CA TRP A 162 -3.14 -4.79 -10.72
C TRP A 162 -4.02 -5.51 -11.76
N PRO A 163 -5.22 -5.04 -12.06
CA PRO A 163 -6.19 -5.80 -12.86
C PRO A 163 -6.01 -5.64 -14.37
N TRP A 164 -5.30 -4.61 -14.79
CA TRP A 164 -5.21 -4.20 -16.20
C TRP A 164 -4.26 -5.03 -17.04
N CYS A 165 -3.26 -5.66 -16.41
CA CYS A 165 -2.26 -6.47 -17.08
C CYS A 165 -1.91 -7.68 -16.23
N ARG A 166 -1.47 -8.76 -16.88
CA ARG A 166 -1.17 -10.02 -16.20
C ARG A 166 0.28 -10.12 -15.80
N ASP A 167 0.54 -10.84 -14.72
CA ASP A 167 1.86 -11.36 -14.42
C ASP A 167 2.19 -12.46 -15.45
N GLY A 168 3.41 -12.44 -15.98
CA GLY A 168 3.74 -13.32 -17.09
C GLY A 168 5.23 -13.52 -17.33
N ILE A 169 5.53 -14.46 -18.23
CA ILE A 169 6.86 -14.65 -18.79
C ILE A 169 6.75 -14.42 -20.29
N ASP A 170 7.42 -13.36 -20.74
CA ASP A 170 7.55 -13.04 -22.16
C ASP A 170 8.83 -13.68 -22.70
N PHE A 171 8.77 -14.20 -23.91
CA PHE A 171 9.93 -14.67 -24.65
C PHE A 171 10.19 -13.75 -25.83
N HIS A 172 11.45 -13.65 -26.24
CA HIS A 172 11.78 -12.92 -27.46
C HIS A 172 11.05 -13.55 -28.65
N SER A 173 10.49 -12.73 -29.53
CA SER A 173 9.82 -13.15 -30.77
C SER A 173 10.58 -14.20 -31.60
N GLN A 174 11.91 -14.12 -31.66
CA GLN A 174 12.75 -15.09 -32.39
C GLN A 174 12.76 -16.49 -31.79
N SER A 175 12.37 -16.66 -30.53
CA SER A 175 12.26 -17.97 -29.89
C SER A 175 11.01 -18.75 -30.35
N GLN A 176 10.03 -18.07 -30.96
CA GLN A 176 8.73 -18.63 -31.34
C GLN A 176 7.94 -19.26 -30.17
N ARG A 177 8.31 -18.95 -28.92
CA ARG A 177 7.62 -19.43 -27.73
C ARG A 177 6.47 -18.48 -27.37
N PRO A 178 5.28 -18.99 -27.04
CA PRO A 178 4.19 -18.15 -26.56
C PRO A 178 4.51 -17.60 -25.17
N THR A 179 4.01 -16.39 -24.87
CA THR A 179 4.00 -15.82 -23.52
C THR A 179 3.28 -16.78 -22.56
N VAL A 180 3.83 -16.93 -21.35
CA VAL A 180 3.18 -17.67 -20.27
C VAL A 180 2.43 -16.69 -19.39
N ASP A 181 1.13 -16.89 -19.24
CA ASP A 181 0.32 -16.19 -18.25
C ASP A 181 0.40 -16.91 -16.89
N LEU A 182 1.03 -16.25 -15.92
CA LEU A 182 1.24 -16.83 -14.59
C LEU A 182 -0.04 -16.87 -13.74
N LEU A 183 -1.09 -16.14 -14.12
CA LEU A 183 -2.39 -16.19 -13.43
C LEU A 183 -3.24 -17.39 -13.86
N SER A 184 -3.00 -17.90 -15.07
CA SER A 184 -3.65 -19.10 -15.61
C SER A 184 -2.89 -20.39 -15.27
N ASP A 185 -1.72 -20.28 -14.65
CA ASP A 185 -0.91 -21.40 -14.23
C ASP A 185 -1.62 -22.22 -13.13
N HIS A 186 -1.63 -23.55 -13.24
CA HIS A 186 -2.32 -24.43 -12.29
C HIS A 186 -1.70 -24.45 -10.89
N TYR A 187 -0.40 -24.15 -10.78
CA TYR A 187 0.36 -24.17 -9.55
C TYR A 187 0.30 -22.83 -8.82
N LEU A 188 0.33 -21.72 -9.55
CA LEU A 188 0.21 -20.37 -9.01
C LEU A 188 -1.23 -19.86 -8.98
N GLY A 189 -1.91 -19.96 -10.11
CA GLY A 189 -3.29 -19.56 -10.33
C GLY A 189 -3.61 -18.14 -9.88
N TRP A 190 -4.89 -17.93 -9.56
CA TRP A 190 -5.41 -16.70 -8.98
C TRP A 190 -4.68 -16.31 -7.67
N ARG A 191 -4.04 -17.26 -6.96
CA ARG A 191 -3.34 -16.98 -5.69
C ARG A 191 -2.15 -16.04 -5.88
N LEU A 192 -1.52 -16.01 -7.06
CA LEU A 192 -0.44 -15.08 -7.36
C LEU A 192 -0.90 -13.62 -7.40
N PHE A 193 -2.09 -13.39 -7.95
CA PHE A 193 -2.70 -12.06 -8.03
C PHE A 193 -2.90 -11.45 -6.62
N HIS A 194 -3.23 -12.31 -5.64
CA HIS A 194 -3.40 -11.93 -4.24
C HIS A 194 -2.10 -12.00 -3.44
N ARG A 195 -0.93 -12.04 -4.06
CA ARG A 195 0.35 -12.15 -3.34
C ARG A 195 1.07 -10.81 -3.29
N ALA A 196 1.42 -10.35 -2.10
CA ALA A 196 2.19 -9.12 -1.92
C ALA A 196 3.67 -9.32 -2.24
N TYR A 197 4.34 -8.22 -2.56
CA TYR A 197 5.80 -8.15 -2.51
C TYR A 197 6.24 -7.90 -1.08
N ARG A 198 7.31 -8.60 -0.66
CA ARG A 198 8.07 -8.19 0.51
C ARG A 198 8.88 -6.94 0.16
N LEU A 199 8.97 -6.01 1.10
CA LEU A 199 9.85 -4.86 0.98
C LEU A 199 11.33 -5.28 0.96
N PRO A 200 12.20 -4.56 0.22
CA PRO A 200 13.65 -4.74 0.29
C PRO A 200 14.16 -4.55 1.72
N ARG A 201 15.10 -5.39 2.18
CA ARG A 201 15.64 -5.31 3.55
C ARG A 201 16.26 -3.96 3.87
N ILE A 202 16.86 -3.32 2.87
CA ILE A 202 17.53 -2.03 3.05
C ILE A 202 16.56 -0.91 3.44
N LEU A 203 15.27 -1.00 3.06
CA LEU A 203 14.26 -0.02 3.47
C LEU A 203 13.90 -0.10 4.95
N TYR A 204 14.24 -1.19 5.64
CA TYR A 204 14.08 -1.30 7.09
C TYR A 204 15.18 -0.59 7.88
N SER A 205 16.25 -0.17 7.19
CA SER A 205 17.36 0.58 7.78
C SER A 205 17.05 2.08 7.72
N PRO A 206 17.28 2.86 8.79
CA PRO A 206 17.01 4.29 8.79
C PRO A 206 17.79 5.05 7.74
N LEU A 207 17.17 6.07 7.13
CA LEU A 207 17.84 6.96 6.18
C LEU A 207 19.03 7.68 6.86
N PRO A 208 20.24 7.70 6.25
CA PRO A 208 21.38 8.42 6.82
C PRO A 208 21.07 9.91 7.02
N HIS A 209 21.64 10.51 8.07
CA HIS A 209 21.33 11.88 8.47
C HIS A 209 21.66 12.93 7.41
N ASP A 210 22.78 12.74 6.70
CA ASP A 210 23.22 13.58 5.58
C ASP A 210 22.33 13.48 4.34
N ARG A 211 21.38 12.52 4.34
CA ARG A 211 20.45 12.25 3.23
C ARG A 211 19.00 12.61 3.56
N GLN A 212 18.72 13.03 4.78
CA GLN A 212 17.37 13.38 5.22
C GLN A 212 16.95 14.73 4.66
N SER A 213 15.79 14.77 4.03
CA SER A 213 15.07 16.01 3.75
C SER A 213 14.43 16.55 5.04
N ASN A 214 13.90 17.78 5.00
CA ASN A 214 13.14 18.33 6.12
C ASN A 214 11.92 17.44 6.50
N PRO A 215 11.08 16.99 5.53
CA PRO A 215 10.05 15.97 5.78
C PRO A 215 10.55 14.71 6.52
N ASP A 216 11.71 14.17 6.14
CA ASP A 216 12.30 12.99 6.80
C ASP A 216 12.68 13.27 8.27
N ALA A 217 13.24 14.44 8.54
CA ALA A 217 13.61 14.86 9.89
C ALA A 217 12.38 15.02 10.80
N ILE A 218 11.28 15.54 10.25
CA ILE A 218 9.99 15.67 10.97
C ILE A 218 9.47 14.29 11.35
N ILE A 219 9.44 13.33 10.41
CA ILE A 219 9.03 11.95 10.70
C ILE A 219 9.89 11.37 11.83
N LYS A 220 11.21 11.51 11.74
CA LYS A 220 12.11 11.01 12.79
C LYS A 220 11.77 11.59 14.16
N ARG A 221 11.47 12.90 14.24
CA ARG A 221 11.07 13.57 15.48
C ARG A 221 9.73 13.06 16.00
N LEU A 222 8.73 12.88 15.13
CA LEU A 222 7.42 12.36 15.51
C LEU A 222 7.48 10.92 16.02
N LEU A 223 8.29 10.08 15.39
CA LEU A 223 8.50 8.71 15.82
C LEU A 223 9.27 8.64 17.15
N ALA A 224 10.22 9.55 17.38
CA ALA A 224 10.88 9.68 18.68
C ALA A 224 9.89 10.11 19.77
N LEU A 225 9.03 11.10 19.49
CA LEU A 225 7.98 11.53 20.41
C LEU A 225 7.05 10.36 20.77
N ARG A 226 6.57 9.62 19.77
CA ARG A 226 5.73 8.44 19.98
C ARG A 226 6.38 7.43 20.93
N SER A 227 7.69 7.21 20.82
CA SER A 227 8.42 6.28 21.70
C SER A 227 8.49 6.75 23.16
N GLN A 228 8.37 8.06 23.40
CA GLN A 228 8.43 8.69 24.72
C GLN A 228 7.03 8.81 25.36
N THR A 229 6.00 9.03 24.54
CA THR A 229 4.62 9.18 25.00
C THR A 229 3.92 7.82 25.06
N SER A 230 3.85 7.23 26.25
CA SER A 230 3.05 6.01 26.45
C SER A 230 1.61 6.25 25.98
N ARG A 231 1.10 5.37 25.11
CA ARG A 231 -0.28 5.39 24.55
C ARG A 231 -0.52 6.38 23.40
N MET A 232 0.53 6.89 22.76
CA MET A 232 0.38 7.54 21.45
C MET A 232 0.14 6.48 20.36
N SER A 233 -0.98 6.60 19.65
CA SER A 233 -1.34 5.79 18.49
C SER A 233 -0.98 6.53 17.20
N LEU A 234 -0.59 5.82 16.15
CA LEU A 234 -0.14 6.36 14.87
C LEU A 234 -0.93 5.74 13.72
N SER A 235 -1.46 6.61 12.89
CA SER A 235 -2.06 6.32 11.59
C SER A 235 -1.30 7.03 10.48
N CYS A 236 -1.24 6.43 9.30
CA CYS A 236 -0.63 7.04 8.12
C CYS A 236 -1.65 7.16 6.98
N VAL A 237 -1.51 8.20 6.17
CA VAL A 237 -2.37 8.48 5.00
C VAL A 237 -1.47 8.71 3.79
N TYR A 238 -1.77 8.07 2.66
CA TYR A 238 -0.95 8.20 1.45
C TYR A 238 -1.75 8.02 0.15
N GLY A 239 -1.52 8.91 -0.81
CA GLY A 239 -1.97 8.73 -2.20
C GLY A 239 -3.48 8.87 -2.40
N VAL A 240 -4.20 9.43 -1.42
CA VAL A 240 -5.64 9.69 -1.52
C VAL A 240 -5.78 11.06 -2.19
N ARG A 241 -6.32 11.12 -3.41
CA ARG A 241 -6.42 12.38 -4.17
C ARG A 241 -7.80 12.50 -4.80
N ARG A 242 -8.28 13.73 -4.97
CA ARG A 242 -9.56 14.02 -5.65
C ARG A 242 -9.57 13.51 -7.11
N GLN A 243 -8.43 13.63 -7.78
CA GLN A 243 -8.18 13.10 -9.13
C GLN A 243 -7.52 11.71 -9.10
N GLY A 244 -7.47 11.08 -7.92
CA GLY A 244 -7.01 9.72 -7.76
C GLY A 244 -8.02 8.71 -8.29
N VAL A 245 -7.63 7.44 -8.28
CA VAL A 245 -8.41 6.30 -8.80
C VAL A 245 -9.73 6.12 -8.02
N CYS A 246 -9.79 6.53 -6.75
CA CYS A 246 -11.01 6.37 -5.94
C CYS A 246 -12.03 7.51 -6.10
N HIS A 247 -11.67 8.63 -6.73
CA HIS A 247 -12.53 9.82 -6.90
C HIS A 247 -13.18 10.37 -5.60
N VAL A 248 -12.61 10.03 -4.43
CA VAL A 248 -13.09 10.50 -3.13
C VAL A 248 -12.50 11.88 -2.83
N ASP A 249 -13.30 12.79 -2.26
CA ASP A 249 -12.77 14.01 -1.66
C ASP A 249 -11.96 13.65 -0.39
N PRO A 250 -10.64 13.91 -0.37
CA PRO A 250 -9.83 13.55 0.78
C PRO A 250 -10.25 14.25 2.08
N ALA A 251 -10.86 15.44 2.00
CA ALA A 251 -11.37 16.15 3.17
C ALA A 251 -12.52 15.38 3.85
N ASN A 252 -13.50 14.93 3.05
CA ASN A 252 -14.63 14.14 3.54
C ASN A 252 -14.15 12.81 4.12
N LEU A 253 -13.23 12.14 3.44
CA LEU A 253 -12.67 10.88 3.91
C LEU A 253 -12.00 11.03 5.28
N LEU A 254 -11.16 12.05 5.44
CA LEU A 254 -10.49 12.30 6.71
C LEU A 254 -11.45 12.74 7.80
N TYR A 255 -12.45 13.54 7.47
CA TYR A 255 -13.48 13.94 8.42
C TYR A 255 -14.16 12.70 9.03
N ILE A 256 -14.67 11.79 8.19
CA ILE A 256 -15.29 10.55 8.64
C ILE A 256 -14.32 9.68 9.44
N TYR A 257 -13.07 9.59 8.97
CA TYR A 257 -12.05 8.84 9.69
C TYR A 257 -11.75 9.42 11.08
N PHE A 258 -11.71 10.75 11.23
CA PHE A 258 -11.49 11.40 12.51
C PHE A 258 -12.66 11.16 13.46
N LEU A 259 -13.89 11.21 12.97
CA LEU A 259 -15.07 10.85 13.77
C LEU A 259 -15.00 9.39 14.22
N ALA A 260 -14.62 8.48 13.33
CA ALA A 260 -14.45 7.08 13.69
C ALA A 260 -13.33 6.84 14.71
N LEU A 261 -12.24 7.61 14.64
CA LEU A 261 -11.19 7.61 15.66
C LEU A 261 -11.70 8.12 17.00
N LEU A 262 -12.49 9.22 17.00
CA LEU A 262 -13.11 9.73 18.21
C LEU A 262 -14.07 8.68 18.79
N GLU A 263 -15.01 8.16 18.01
CA GLU A 263 -15.97 7.13 18.44
C GLU A 263 -15.28 5.89 19.01
N ALA A 264 -14.21 5.40 18.37
CA ALA A 264 -13.47 4.22 18.83
C ALA A 264 -12.77 4.41 20.19
N PHE A 265 -12.44 5.65 20.57
CA PHE A 265 -11.66 5.94 21.77
C PHE A 265 -12.37 6.82 22.80
N LEU A 266 -13.56 7.34 22.46
CA LEU A 266 -14.38 8.07 23.41
C LEU A 266 -14.94 7.11 24.47
N PRO A 267 -15.04 7.56 25.73
CA PRO A 267 -15.72 6.83 26.78
C PRO A 267 -17.15 6.45 26.38
N VAL A 268 -17.40 5.20 26.00
CA VAL A 268 -18.76 4.65 26.16
C VAL A 268 -19.03 4.74 27.65
N THR A 269 -20.03 5.54 28.04
CA THR A 269 -20.44 5.84 29.42
C THR A 269 -20.92 4.58 30.14
N LYS A 270 -20.06 3.59 30.30
CA LYS A 270 -20.29 2.45 31.17
C LYS A 270 -20.30 3.03 32.58
N LYS A 271 -21.45 2.89 33.25
CA LYS A 271 -21.80 3.42 34.59
C LYS A 271 -20.86 3.03 35.76
N GLY A 272 -19.63 2.55 35.51
CA GLY A 272 -18.62 2.27 36.51
C GLY A 272 -17.37 3.12 36.27
N GLY A 273 -17.11 4.08 37.17
CA GLY A 273 -16.07 5.11 37.06
C GLY A 273 -14.62 4.61 37.09
N SER A 274 -14.20 3.82 36.10
CA SER A 274 -12.78 3.61 35.84
C SER A 274 -12.19 4.85 35.16
N ASN A 275 -11.08 5.37 35.68
CA ASN A 275 -10.28 6.40 35.01
C ASN A 275 -9.89 5.90 33.61
N ILE A 276 -10.52 6.45 32.57
CA ILE A 276 -10.22 6.10 31.20
C ILE A 276 -8.87 6.74 30.86
N PRO A 277 -7.92 5.97 30.30
CA PRO A 277 -6.61 6.49 30.00
C PRO A 277 -6.69 7.47 28.82
N ARG A 278 -6.08 8.66 29.01
CA ARG A 278 -5.88 9.64 27.93
C ARG A 278 -5.26 8.97 26.69
N ARG A 279 -5.83 9.26 25.52
CA ARG A 279 -5.37 8.82 24.20
C ARG A 279 -4.84 10.00 23.40
N ARG A 280 -3.74 9.75 22.69
CA ARG A 280 -3.08 10.68 21.79
C ARG A 280 -2.97 9.99 20.44
N ILE A 281 -3.53 10.59 19.41
CA ILE A 281 -3.60 9.98 18.08
C ILE A 281 -2.89 10.89 17.12
N LEU A 282 -1.84 10.38 16.49
CA LEU A 282 -1.09 11.07 15.45
C LEU A 282 -1.51 10.51 14.10
N VAL A 283 -1.97 11.38 13.20
CA VAL A 283 -2.29 11.04 11.81
C VAL A 283 -1.32 11.78 10.90
N VAL A 284 -0.51 11.03 10.16
CA VAL A 284 0.52 11.60 9.28
C VAL A 284 0.15 11.39 7.82
N ASN A 285 0.08 12.46 7.04
CA ASN A 285 -0.15 12.42 5.61
C ASN A 285 1.15 12.66 4.82
N PHE A 286 1.38 11.79 3.84
CA PHE A 286 2.58 11.73 3.00
C PHE A 286 2.34 12.16 1.54
N ASP A 287 1.16 12.67 1.19
CA ASP A 287 0.88 13.20 -0.15
C ASP A 287 1.35 14.66 -0.31
N GLU A 288 1.65 15.13 -1.52
CA GLU A 288 2.19 16.48 -1.78
C GLU A 288 1.12 17.52 -2.16
N PHE A 289 -0.07 17.11 -2.60
CA PHE A 289 -0.99 17.99 -3.35
C PHE A 289 -2.35 18.18 -2.67
N TRP A 290 -2.36 18.75 -1.46
CA TRP A 290 -3.51 18.67 -0.56
C TRP A 290 -4.02 19.99 0.03
N ASP A 291 -3.64 21.13 -0.53
CA ASP A 291 -3.96 22.41 0.09
C ASP A 291 -5.45 22.71 0.20
N GLU A 292 -6.23 22.41 -0.83
CA GLU A 292 -7.68 22.64 -0.85
C GLU A 292 -8.41 21.69 0.11
N ALA A 293 -8.02 20.41 0.11
CA ALA A 293 -8.61 19.39 0.98
C ALA A 293 -8.33 19.66 2.46
N PHE A 294 -7.13 20.13 2.79
CA PHE A 294 -6.82 20.54 4.16
C PHE A 294 -7.63 21.77 4.57
N THR A 295 -7.78 22.77 3.70
CA THR A 295 -8.60 23.96 4.03
C THR A 295 -10.04 23.55 4.30
N ARG A 296 -10.65 22.72 3.45
CA ARG A 296 -11.98 22.18 3.70
C ARG A 296 -12.07 21.38 4.99
N LEU A 297 -11.06 20.57 5.29
CA LEU A 297 -11.01 19.83 6.55
C LEU A 297 -10.98 20.78 7.75
N GLN A 298 -10.20 21.87 7.70
CA GLN A 298 -10.24 22.90 8.73
C GLN A 298 -11.63 23.54 8.80
N ASP A 299 -12.23 23.88 7.67
CA ASP A 299 -13.59 24.43 7.66
C ASP A 299 -14.59 23.48 8.35
N TYR A 300 -14.50 22.17 8.11
CA TYR A 300 -15.32 21.17 8.81
C TYR A 300 -15.06 21.10 10.33
N LEU A 301 -13.85 21.44 10.77
CA LEU A 301 -13.46 21.38 12.18
C LEU A 301 -13.79 22.67 12.94
N TYR A 302 -13.74 23.84 12.28
CA TYR A 302 -13.83 25.16 12.92
C TYR A 302 -15.10 25.95 12.58
N ASN A 303 -15.80 25.65 11.48
CA ASN A 303 -16.95 26.43 11.02
C ASN A 303 -18.26 25.65 11.12
N HIS A 304 -18.85 25.60 12.32
CA HIS A 304 -20.17 24.99 12.53
C HIS A 304 -21.34 26.01 12.62
N ASP A 305 -21.05 27.32 12.74
CA ASP A 305 -22.06 28.31 13.16
C ASP A 305 -22.44 29.40 12.13
N SER A 306 -21.95 29.37 10.89
CA SER A 306 -22.36 30.38 9.89
C SER A 306 -23.53 29.91 9.02
N GLU A 307 -24.76 30.08 9.54
CA GLU A 307 -25.99 30.07 8.73
C GLU A 307 -25.99 31.10 7.57
N SER A 308 -24.95 31.95 7.46
CA SER A 308 -24.83 33.03 6.48
C SER A 308 -24.11 32.68 5.17
N ALA A 309 -23.67 31.42 4.94
CA ALA A 309 -23.12 31.00 3.66
C ALA A 309 -24.22 30.66 2.62
N SER A 310 -25.11 31.62 2.34
CA SER A 310 -26.00 31.60 1.19
C SER A 310 -25.42 32.50 0.09
N THR A 311 -24.46 31.99 -0.69
CA THR A 311 -24.23 32.39 -2.10
C THR A 311 -23.05 31.58 -2.66
N HIS A 312 -23.39 30.45 -3.29
CA HIS A 312 -22.59 29.65 -4.25
C HIS A 312 -21.18 29.19 -3.86
N PRO A 313 -20.92 27.88 -4.01
CA PRO A 313 -20.31 27.45 -5.27
C PRO A 313 -21.11 26.34 -5.95
N SER A 314 -21.33 26.54 -7.24
CA SER A 314 -21.90 25.57 -8.16
C SER A 314 -20.95 24.38 -8.39
N SER A 315 -21.57 23.20 -8.47
CA SER A 315 -21.08 21.88 -8.87
C SER A 315 -20.57 20.98 -7.73
N THR A 316 -21.39 19.96 -7.49
CA THR A 316 -21.38 18.91 -6.44
C THR A 316 -21.72 19.37 -5.03
N ASP A 317 -23.00 19.71 -4.85
CA ASP A 317 -23.72 19.91 -3.58
C ASP A 317 -23.71 18.64 -2.72
N GLN A 318 -22.69 18.48 -1.88
CA GLN A 318 -22.83 17.69 -0.65
C GLN A 318 -22.38 18.58 0.51
N ARG A 319 -23.35 19.22 1.16
CA ARG A 319 -23.13 19.78 2.49
C ARG A 319 -22.71 18.63 3.41
N PRO A 320 -21.69 18.79 4.28
CA PRO A 320 -21.39 17.80 5.29
C PRO A 320 -22.66 17.52 6.11
N VAL A 321 -22.95 16.24 6.32
CA VAL A 321 -24.06 15.79 7.16
C VAL A 321 -23.81 16.31 8.57
N ALA A 322 -24.72 17.13 9.10
CA ALA A 322 -24.61 17.69 10.44
C ALA A 322 -24.57 16.55 11.47
N LEU A 323 -23.51 16.50 12.28
CA LEU A 323 -23.40 15.55 13.37
C LEU A 323 -24.24 15.97 14.58
N PRO A 324 -24.64 15.00 15.43
CA PRO A 324 -25.34 15.27 16.67
C PRO A 324 -24.45 15.76 17.82
N THR A 325 -23.14 15.91 17.63
CA THR A 325 -22.25 16.43 18.68
C THR A 325 -22.20 17.96 18.63
N SER A 326 -22.92 18.61 19.54
CA SER A 326 -22.96 20.07 19.73
C SER A 326 -21.64 20.69 20.24
N GLU A 327 -20.51 20.02 20.04
CA GLU A 327 -19.22 20.36 20.63
C GLU A 327 -18.21 20.59 19.51
N ASP A 328 -17.48 21.71 19.63
CA ASP A 328 -16.52 22.19 18.65
C ASP A 328 -15.35 21.20 18.49
N LEU A 329 -15.26 20.56 17.31
CA LEU A 329 -14.27 19.52 16.97
C LEU A 329 -12.82 20.00 17.13
N SER A 330 -12.60 21.32 17.03
CA SER A 330 -11.28 21.92 17.23
C SER A 330 -10.69 21.69 18.62
N ASN A 331 -11.54 21.35 19.61
CA ASN A 331 -11.08 21.01 20.95
C ASN A 331 -10.34 19.66 21.01
N TRP A 332 -10.59 18.78 20.03
CA TRP A 332 -9.97 17.45 19.96
C TRP A 332 -9.02 17.28 18.80
N VAL A 333 -9.17 18.06 17.73
CA VAL A 333 -8.39 17.92 16.50
C VAL A 333 -7.56 19.18 16.24
N CYS A 334 -6.24 18.99 16.10
CA CYS A 334 -5.33 20.01 15.62
C CYS A 334 -4.74 19.57 14.28
N CYS A 335 -4.75 20.45 13.28
CA CYS A 335 -4.17 20.20 11.97
C CYS A 335 -3.03 21.18 11.72
N ILE A 336 -1.87 20.68 11.28
CA ILE A 336 -0.73 21.51 10.89
C ILE A 336 -0.19 21.15 9.51
N ARG A 337 0.32 22.16 8.79
CA ARG A 337 0.99 21.99 7.48
C ARG A 337 2.46 22.35 7.54
N ALA A 338 2.83 23.22 8.47
CA ALA A 338 4.13 23.85 8.46
C ALA A 338 5.01 23.25 9.58
N PRO A 339 6.27 22.89 9.31
CA PRO A 339 7.20 22.42 10.35
C PRO A 339 7.35 23.42 11.52
N GLU A 340 7.13 24.71 11.27
CA GLU A 340 7.19 25.79 12.25
C GLU A 340 6.05 25.74 13.26
N GLU A 341 4.89 25.17 12.89
CA GLU A 341 3.73 24.98 13.77
C GLU A 341 3.93 23.78 14.71
N LEU A 342 4.84 22.87 14.35
CA LEU A 342 5.04 21.61 15.06
C LEU A 342 5.33 21.80 16.56
N PRO A 343 6.22 22.70 17.02
CA PRO A 343 6.45 22.86 18.45
C PRO A 343 5.19 23.25 19.23
N ALA A 344 4.38 24.17 18.71
CA ALA A 344 3.15 24.60 19.35
C ALA A 344 2.09 23.49 19.36
N ALA A 345 1.93 22.79 18.23
CA ALA A 345 1.01 21.67 18.13
C ALA A 345 1.39 20.49 19.03
N LEU A 346 2.70 20.21 19.18
CA LEU A 346 3.17 19.19 20.11
C LEU A 346 2.92 19.59 21.56
N ASN A 347 3.13 20.86 21.92
CA ASN A 347 2.78 21.33 23.27
C ASN A 347 1.28 21.16 23.54
N TRP A 348 0.40 21.59 22.62
CA TRP A 348 -1.04 21.37 22.73
C TRP A 348 -1.36 19.86 22.84
N PHE A 349 -0.66 19.02 22.09
CA PHE A 349 -0.88 17.59 22.08
C PHE A 349 -0.49 16.94 23.41
N GLU A 350 0.61 17.38 24.04
CA GLU A 350 1.07 16.86 25.32
C GLU A 350 0.37 17.48 26.53
N GLU A 351 -0.10 18.73 26.41
CA GLU A 351 -0.63 19.52 27.52
C GLU A 351 -1.72 18.76 28.28
N PRO A 352 -1.52 18.55 29.60
CA PRO A 352 -2.61 18.22 30.50
C PRO A 352 -3.60 19.38 30.44
N GLN A 353 -4.83 19.14 29.95
CA GLN A 353 -5.86 20.18 30.00
C GLN A 353 -5.96 20.71 31.45
N PRO A 354 -5.93 22.03 31.65
CA PRO A 354 -6.01 22.62 32.97
C PRO A 354 -7.25 22.07 33.66
N GLN A 355 -7.08 21.54 34.86
CA GLN A 355 -8.23 21.23 35.70
C GLN A 355 -8.97 22.55 35.83
N LEU A 356 -10.16 22.65 35.22
CA LEU A 356 -11.13 23.70 35.53
C LEU A 356 -11.24 23.66 37.05
N GLN A 357 -10.56 24.60 37.70
CA GLN A 357 -10.63 24.72 39.14
C GLN A 357 -12.10 24.94 39.40
N ASP A 358 -12.67 23.99 40.13
CA ASP A 358 -14.03 23.99 40.59
C ASP A 358 -14.19 25.26 41.42
N THR A 359 -14.49 26.38 40.76
CA THR A 359 -14.84 27.64 41.40
C THR A 359 -16.24 27.42 41.91
N SER A 360 -16.32 26.61 42.98
CA SER A 360 -17.48 26.49 43.83
C SER A 360 -17.71 27.88 44.43
N VAL A 361 -18.43 28.72 43.70
CA VAL A 361 -19.10 29.88 44.25
C VAL A 361 -20.13 29.30 45.22
N ARG A 362 -19.71 29.18 46.48
CA ARG A 362 -20.59 28.93 47.62
C ARG A 362 -21.67 30.01 47.60
N GLY A 363 -22.89 29.65 47.25
CA GLY A 363 -24.07 30.46 47.57
C GLY A 363 -24.98 30.77 46.40
N ALA A 364 -25.51 29.76 45.72
CA ALA A 364 -26.81 29.87 45.09
C ALA A 364 -27.46 28.49 45.04
N THR A 365 -28.55 28.32 45.77
CA THR A 365 -29.49 27.20 45.60
C THR A 365 -30.13 27.33 44.22
N TYR A 366 -29.53 26.70 43.22
CA TYR A 366 -30.13 26.54 41.90
C TYR A 366 -30.46 25.08 41.63
N ASP A 367 -31.57 24.94 40.91
CA ASP A 367 -32.32 23.75 40.59
C ASP A 367 -31.48 22.67 39.87
N ASN A 368 -31.71 21.41 40.23
CA ASN A 368 -30.87 20.24 39.95
C ASN A 368 -31.13 19.61 38.56
N SER A 369 -31.44 20.41 37.54
CA SER A 369 -31.66 19.89 36.18
C SER A 369 -30.68 20.52 35.18
N HIS A 370 -29.79 19.68 34.65
CA HIS A 370 -28.82 19.99 33.58
C HIS A 370 -27.60 20.83 33.96
N THR A 371 -26.78 20.34 34.88
CA THR A 371 -25.35 20.68 34.83
C THR A 371 -24.67 19.87 33.72
N PRO A 372 -24.13 20.51 32.66
CA PRO A 372 -23.34 19.82 31.65
C PRO A 372 -22.11 19.24 32.35
N ASN A 373 -22.02 17.91 32.30
CA ASN A 373 -20.98 17.15 32.94
C ASN A 373 -19.64 17.52 32.27
N PRO A 374 -18.62 18.01 32.99
CA PRO A 374 -17.29 18.26 32.42
C PRO A 374 -16.58 16.92 32.18
N GLN A 375 -17.11 16.12 31.26
CA GLN A 375 -16.47 14.90 30.78
C GLN A 375 -15.37 15.27 29.79
N ARG A 376 -14.27 15.74 30.39
CA ARG A 376 -12.87 15.57 30.01
C ARG A 376 -12.60 15.04 28.58
N ASN A 377 -11.96 15.90 27.80
CA ASN A 377 -11.30 15.59 26.52
C ASN A 377 -10.11 14.61 26.73
N ASP A 378 -10.41 13.33 26.89
CA ASP A 378 -9.39 12.29 27.07
C ASP A 378 -8.75 11.87 25.75
N VAL A 379 -9.33 12.22 24.60
CA VAL A 379 -8.78 11.97 23.26
C VAL A 379 -8.28 13.30 22.65
N LYS A 380 -7.06 13.30 22.11
CA LYS A 380 -6.55 14.37 21.22
C LYS A 380 -6.00 13.76 19.94
N LEU A 381 -6.26 14.42 18.82
CA LEU A 381 -5.94 14.02 17.47
C LEU A 381 -5.06 15.11 16.84
N LEU A 382 -3.83 14.77 16.48
CA LEU A 382 -2.93 15.67 15.77
C LEU A 382 -2.76 15.15 14.35
N TYR A 383 -3.22 15.92 13.39
CA TYR A 383 -3.05 15.67 11.97
C TYR A 383 -1.91 16.52 11.41
N ILE A 384 -0.97 15.88 10.73
CA ILE A 384 0.22 16.52 10.19
C ILE A 384 0.34 16.18 8.71
N HIS A 385 0.35 17.21 7.88
CA HIS A 385 0.69 17.08 6.47
C HIS A 385 2.19 17.31 6.28
N ILE A 386 2.92 16.28 5.84
CA ILE A 386 4.38 16.31 5.73
C ILE A 386 4.85 16.36 4.28
N GLY A 387 4.03 15.88 3.34
CA GLY A 387 4.47 15.71 1.96
C GLY A 387 5.27 14.42 1.74
N PHE A 388 5.90 14.35 0.58
CA PHE A 388 6.72 13.20 0.22
C PHE A 388 7.93 13.05 1.15
N VAL A 389 8.22 11.82 1.55
CA VAL A 389 9.41 11.45 2.33
C VAL A 389 10.15 10.32 1.62
N ALA A 390 11.42 10.11 1.98
CA ALA A 390 12.17 8.97 1.47
C ALA A 390 11.46 7.63 1.80
N PRO A 391 11.56 6.60 0.93
CA PRO A 391 10.93 5.30 1.17
C PRO A 391 11.27 4.69 2.54
N GLU A 392 12.48 4.89 3.04
CA GLU A 392 12.92 4.47 4.37
C GLU A 392 12.08 5.11 5.48
N SER A 393 11.95 6.43 5.46
CA SER A 393 11.18 7.20 6.44
C SER A 393 9.71 6.82 6.40
N PHE A 394 9.17 6.61 5.20
CA PHE A 394 7.81 6.11 5.02
C PHE A 394 7.66 4.71 5.65
N VAL A 395 8.55 3.77 5.34
CA VAL A 395 8.54 2.41 5.90
C VAL A 395 8.68 2.41 7.42
N ASP A 396 9.52 3.28 7.99
CA ASP A 396 9.65 3.42 9.44
C ASP A 396 8.35 3.93 10.10
N ALA A 397 7.63 4.85 9.45
CA ALA A 397 6.31 5.26 9.91
C ALA A 397 5.29 4.12 9.83
N LEU A 398 5.22 3.39 8.71
CA LEU A 398 4.31 2.24 8.56
C LEU A 398 4.59 1.13 9.58
N LYS A 399 5.86 0.84 9.87
CA LYS A 399 6.28 -0.14 10.90
C LYS A 399 5.80 0.26 12.28
N GLN A 400 5.71 1.56 12.54
CA GLN A 400 5.28 2.09 13.82
C GLN A 400 3.77 2.30 13.91
N ALA A 401 3.05 2.40 12.79
CA ALA A 401 1.60 2.50 12.79
C ALA A 401 0.95 1.30 13.51
N ASP A 402 0.03 1.62 14.42
CA ASP A 402 -0.83 0.70 15.18
C ASP A 402 -2.32 0.91 14.89
N LEU A 403 -2.66 2.03 14.22
CA LEU A 403 -3.97 2.29 13.64
C LEU A 403 -3.98 1.98 12.14
N PRO A 404 -5.16 1.78 11.53
CA PRO A 404 -5.28 1.52 10.10
C PRO A 404 -4.62 2.59 9.23
N ILE A 405 -3.79 2.16 8.28
CA ILE A 405 -3.18 3.03 7.28
C ILE A 405 -4.16 3.23 6.11
N ILE A 406 -4.41 4.47 5.71
CA ILE A 406 -5.32 4.81 4.61
C ILE A 406 -4.51 5.05 3.33
N PHE A 407 -4.84 4.35 2.25
CA PHE A 407 -4.18 4.58 0.96
C PHE A 407 -4.99 4.09 -0.24
N GLU A 408 -4.61 4.58 -1.41
CA GLU A 408 -5.07 4.10 -2.71
C GLU A 408 -4.05 3.17 -3.39
N GLY A 409 -2.74 3.49 -3.26
CA GLY A 409 -1.67 2.88 -4.07
C GLY A 409 -1.40 1.39 -3.81
N GLN A 410 -1.23 0.62 -4.89
CA GLN A 410 -0.95 -0.83 -4.83
C GLN A 410 0.40 -1.20 -4.20
N GLN A 411 1.40 -0.35 -4.34
CA GLN A 411 2.70 -0.60 -3.71
C GLN A 411 2.61 -0.46 -2.19
N THR A 412 1.86 0.53 -1.70
CA THR A 412 1.56 0.69 -0.28
C THR A 412 0.76 -0.51 0.23
N ALA A 413 -0.22 -1.00 -0.56
CA ALA A 413 -0.94 -2.24 -0.24
C ALA A 413 0.00 -3.43 -0.05
N SER A 414 0.98 -3.61 -0.94
CA SER A 414 2.01 -4.66 -0.79
C SER A 414 2.80 -4.51 0.50
N ALA A 415 3.25 -3.27 0.77
CA ALA A 415 4.05 -2.95 1.95
C ALA A 415 3.30 -3.27 3.24
N VAL A 416 2.13 -2.67 3.46
CA VAL A 416 1.37 -2.82 4.71
C VAL A 416 1.00 -4.27 4.96
N ALA A 417 0.65 -4.99 3.91
CA ALA A 417 0.20 -6.35 4.06
C ALA A 417 1.36 -7.32 4.29
N SER A 418 2.50 -7.13 3.62
CA SER A 418 3.72 -7.89 3.93
C SER A 418 4.23 -7.65 5.37
N MET A 419 3.87 -6.51 5.97
CA MET A 419 4.18 -6.14 7.35
C MET A 419 3.09 -6.54 8.36
N GLY A 420 1.96 -7.10 7.92
CA GLY A 420 0.83 -7.40 8.81
C GLY A 420 0.26 -6.17 9.49
N LYS A 421 0.18 -5.04 8.79
CA LYS A 421 -0.39 -3.79 9.31
C LYS A 421 -1.87 -3.66 9.00
N PRO A 422 -2.68 -3.08 9.90
CA PRO A 422 -4.06 -2.76 9.60
C PRO A 422 -4.13 -1.66 8.53
N TYR A 423 -5.16 -1.68 7.70
CA TYR A 423 -5.30 -0.71 6.61
C TYR A 423 -6.73 -0.49 6.15
N PHE A 424 -6.96 0.68 5.55
CA PHE A 424 -8.08 1.00 4.69
C PHE A 424 -7.56 1.24 3.28
N LYS A 425 -7.83 0.29 2.38
CA LYS A 425 -7.46 0.41 0.97
C LYS A 425 -8.64 0.96 0.20
N LEU A 426 -8.55 2.20 -0.23
CA LEU A 426 -9.55 2.84 -1.10
C LEU A 426 -9.47 2.24 -2.51
N ARG A 427 -10.59 2.17 -3.21
CA ARG A 427 -10.69 1.51 -4.51
C ARG A 427 -11.48 2.35 -5.51
N ASP A 428 -11.27 2.08 -6.78
CA ASP A 428 -12.27 2.45 -7.79
C ASP A 428 -13.47 1.49 -7.67
N SER A 429 -14.68 2.03 -7.68
CA SER A 429 -15.93 1.27 -7.66
C SER A 429 -16.12 0.39 -8.91
N MET A 430 -15.48 0.73 -10.03
CA MET A 430 -15.61 0.02 -11.30
C MET A 430 -14.60 -1.13 -11.47
N ILE A 431 -13.45 -1.07 -10.80
CA ILE A 431 -12.28 -1.90 -11.17
C ILE A 431 -12.04 -3.08 -10.21
N ASN A 432 -12.57 -3.06 -8.98
CA ASN A 432 -12.26 -4.07 -7.97
C ASN A 432 -13.50 -4.61 -7.25
N SER A 433 -13.90 -5.84 -7.58
CA SER A 433 -14.82 -6.62 -6.75
C SER A 433 -14.32 -6.70 -5.28
N PRO A 434 -15.21 -6.79 -4.29
CA PRO A 434 -14.90 -6.64 -2.87
C PRO A 434 -13.80 -7.59 -2.32
N SER A 435 -13.55 -8.73 -2.96
CA SER A 435 -12.85 -9.92 -2.44
C SER A 435 -11.33 -9.87 -2.21
N GLN A 436 -10.70 -8.70 -2.03
CA GLN A 436 -9.26 -8.57 -2.29
C GLN A 436 -8.41 -8.03 -1.13
N VAL A 437 -8.77 -8.33 0.12
CA VAL A 437 -7.76 -8.37 1.19
C VAL A 437 -6.90 -9.62 1.00
N LEU A 438 -5.63 -9.53 1.39
CA LEU A 438 -4.68 -10.62 1.24
C LEU A 438 -5.13 -11.88 1.95
N ARG A 439 -5.48 -12.89 1.17
CA ARG A 439 -5.66 -14.24 1.69
C ARG A 439 -4.29 -14.87 1.82
N ILE A 440 -3.98 -15.42 2.99
CA ILE A 440 -2.88 -16.38 3.11
C ILE A 440 -3.26 -17.54 2.17
N PRO A 441 -2.51 -17.82 1.09
CA PRO A 441 -2.94 -18.71 0.01
C PRO A 441 -3.39 -20.11 0.46
N ASP A 442 -2.94 -20.54 1.64
CA ASP A 442 -3.16 -21.87 2.20
C ASP A 442 -4.03 -21.87 3.48
N ASP A 443 -4.56 -20.71 3.91
CA ASP A 443 -5.38 -20.61 5.15
C ASP A 443 -6.62 -19.71 4.96
N THR A 444 -7.29 -19.88 3.81
CA THR A 444 -8.41 -19.00 3.40
C THR A 444 -9.61 -19.06 4.35
N TYR A 445 -9.75 -20.12 5.14
CA TYR A 445 -10.91 -20.33 6.01
C TYR A 445 -10.71 -19.80 7.43
N ARG A 446 -9.49 -19.80 7.97
CA ARG A 446 -9.27 -19.39 9.37
C ARG A 446 -9.47 -17.89 9.60
N HIS A 447 -9.28 -17.09 8.55
CA HIS A 447 -9.29 -15.64 8.64
C HIS A 447 -10.39 -14.96 7.81
N SER A 448 -11.35 -15.72 7.25
CA SER A 448 -12.40 -15.16 6.39
C SER A 448 -13.11 -13.98 7.05
N ASP A 449 -13.50 -14.13 8.31
CA ASP A 449 -14.30 -13.12 8.99
C ASP A 449 -13.51 -11.83 9.23
N ALA A 450 -12.23 -11.94 9.61
CA ALA A 450 -11.36 -10.78 9.80
C ALA A 450 -11.10 -10.06 8.47
N ILE A 451 -10.90 -10.83 7.40
CA ILE A 451 -10.72 -10.32 6.05
C ILE A 451 -11.97 -9.56 5.58
N ASP A 452 -13.15 -10.16 5.76
CA ASP A 452 -14.42 -9.57 5.33
C ASP A 452 -14.73 -8.28 6.12
N ARG A 453 -14.41 -8.23 7.42
CA ARG A 453 -14.54 -7.00 8.22
C ARG A 453 -13.62 -5.87 7.76
N VAL A 454 -12.36 -6.16 7.44
CA VAL A 454 -11.42 -5.15 6.89
C VAL A 454 -11.94 -4.62 5.55
N GLN A 455 -12.47 -5.50 4.69
CA GLN A 455 -13.07 -5.11 3.41
C GLN A 455 -14.30 -4.23 3.62
N ALA A 456 -15.23 -4.66 4.47
CA ALA A 456 -16.47 -3.94 4.75
C ALA A 456 -16.18 -2.55 5.34
N ALA A 457 -15.27 -2.44 6.31
CA ALA A 457 -14.93 -1.16 6.90
C ALA A 457 -14.20 -0.23 5.91
N SER A 458 -13.32 -0.76 5.04
CA SER A 458 -12.70 0.04 3.97
C SER A 458 -13.73 0.59 2.98
N LEU A 459 -14.69 -0.26 2.58
CA LEU A 459 -15.78 0.11 1.68
C LEU A 459 -16.70 1.14 2.35
N ASN A 460 -17.10 0.93 3.59
CA ASN A 460 -17.99 1.82 4.31
C ASN A 460 -17.35 3.19 4.56
N LEU A 461 -16.04 3.25 4.83
CA LEU A 461 -15.30 4.51 4.90
C LEU A 461 -15.40 5.26 3.57
N GLN A 462 -15.17 4.56 2.45
CA GLN A 462 -15.24 5.15 1.12
C GLN A 462 -16.67 5.60 0.75
N LEU A 463 -17.68 4.75 0.95
CA LEU A 463 -19.08 5.08 0.65
C LEU A 463 -19.57 6.24 1.50
N GLY A 464 -19.19 6.29 2.78
CA GLY A 464 -19.47 7.45 3.63
C GLY A 464 -18.85 8.72 3.07
N ALA A 465 -17.59 8.66 2.62
CA ALA A 465 -16.88 9.82 2.07
C ALA A 465 -17.45 10.32 0.74
N LEU A 466 -18.12 9.43 -0.01
CA LEU A 466 -18.87 9.73 -1.23
C LEU A 466 -20.31 10.21 -0.95
N GLY A 467 -20.77 10.17 0.30
CA GLY A 467 -22.17 10.46 0.67
C GLY A 467 -23.15 9.38 0.20
N GLU A 468 -22.66 8.19 -0.16
CA GLU A 468 -23.45 7.04 -0.61
C GLU A 468 -23.90 6.13 0.54
N MET A 469 -23.40 6.39 1.75
CA MET A 469 -23.76 5.70 2.98
C MET A 469 -24.08 6.70 4.09
N ASP A 470 -25.03 6.31 4.95
CA ASP A 470 -25.33 7.06 6.17
C ASP A 470 -24.05 7.27 7.01
N LEU A 471 -23.85 8.52 7.45
CA LEU A 471 -22.63 8.93 8.13
C LEU A 471 -22.42 8.16 9.42
N GLU A 472 -23.46 8.03 10.26
CA GLU A 472 -23.37 7.33 11.55
C GLU A 472 -22.99 5.86 11.34
N LYS A 473 -23.62 5.18 10.38
CA LYS A 473 -23.27 3.80 10.06
C LYS A 473 -21.86 3.65 9.52
N SER A 474 -21.40 4.60 8.70
CA SER A 474 -20.02 4.59 8.18
C SER A 474 -19.02 4.73 9.34
N VAL A 475 -19.23 5.73 10.19
CA VAL A 475 -18.42 6.00 11.39
C VAL A 475 -18.40 4.78 12.31
N GLU A 476 -19.56 4.18 12.63
CA GLU A 476 -19.68 3.00 13.48
C GLU A 476 -18.86 1.81 12.92
N CYS A 477 -19.00 1.51 11.63
CA CYS A 477 -18.29 0.40 11.01
C CYS A 477 -16.77 0.59 11.04
N VAL A 478 -16.31 1.82 10.78
CA VAL A 478 -14.88 2.17 10.78
C VAL A 478 -14.33 2.16 12.21
N ALA A 479 -15.08 2.70 13.18
CA ALA A 479 -14.72 2.72 14.59
C ALA A 479 -14.59 1.32 15.19
N ASN A 480 -15.48 0.40 14.81
CA ASN A 480 -15.41 -1.00 15.23
C ASN A 480 -14.11 -1.67 14.77
N LEU A 481 -13.69 -1.46 13.51
CA LEU A 481 -12.42 -2.00 13.02
C LEU A 481 -11.23 -1.36 13.74
N ILE A 482 -11.25 -0.03 13.95
CA ILE A 482 -10.20 0.69 14.69
C ILE A 482 -10.04 0.09 16.10
N THR A 483 -11.15 -0.17 16.78
CA THR A 483 -11.17 -0.79 18.10
C THR A 483 -10.52 -2.17 18.06
N GLU A 484 -10.92 -3.03 17.11
CA GLU A 484 -10.32 -4.36 16.90
C GLU A 484 -8.80 -4.29 16.63
N CYS A 485 -8.31 -3.26 15.93
CA CYS A 485 -6.87 -3.09 15.65
C CYS A 485 -6.05 -2.89 16.93
N THR A 486 -6.65 -2.26 17.95
CA THR A 486 -5.99 -1.99 19.23
C THR A 486 -6.18 -3.08 20.28
N ASP A 487 -7.11 -4.01 20.05
CA ASP A 487 -7.34 -5.17 20.89
C ASP A 487 -6.35 -6.30 20.53
N SER A 488 -5.44 -6.61 21.45
CA SER A 488 -4.43 -7.66 21.25
C SER A 488 -5.03 -9.07 21.17
N SER A 489 -6.27 -9.25 21.62
CA SER A 489 -7.00 -10.52 21.60
C SER A 489 -7.90 -10.69 20.38
N SER A 490 -8.01 -9.69 19.52
CA SER A 490 -8.93 -9.72 18.39
C SER A 490 -8.51 -10.75 17.33
N ALA A 491 -9.51 -11.31 16.63
CA ALA A 491 -9.28 -12.17 15.48
C ALA A 491 -8.54 -11.43 14.36
N LEU A 492 -8.77 -10.11 14.23
CA LEU A 492 -8.04 -9.25 13.32
C LEU A 492 -6.54 -9.22 13.65
N LYS A 493 -6.18 -9.07 14.92
CA LYS A 493 -4.77 -9.07 15.34
C LYS A 493 -4.09 -10.41 15.04
N THR A 494 -4.80 -11.52 15.25
CA THR A 494 -4.31 -12.87 14.90
C THR A 494 -4.05 -12.98 13.39
N TYR A 495 -5.02 -12.57 12.56
CA TYR A 495 -4.86 -12.53 11.10
C TYR A 495 -3.65 -11.69 10.66
N LEU A 496 -3.50 -10.49 11.20
CA LEU A 496 -2.40 -9.59 10.86
C LEU A 496 -1.03 -10.17 11.24
N ASN A 497 -0.91 -10.80 12.41
CA ASN A 497 0.31 -11.48 12.83
C ASN A 497 0.63 -12.69 11.93
N ASP A 498 -0.37 -13.48 11.57
CA ASP A 498 -0.21 -14.64 10.68
C ASP A 498 0.20 -14.20 9.26
N LEU A 499 -0.33 -13.06 8.80
CA LEU A 499 0.05 -12.44 7.54
C LEU A 499 1.52 -12.00 7.54
N GLU A 500 1.96 -11.30 8.58
CA GLU A 500 3.37 -10.92 8.75
C GLU A 500 4.28 -12.16 8.79
N ALA A 501 3.89 -13.18 9.57
CA ALA A 501 4.64 -14.42 9.69
C ALA A 501 4.73 -15.18 8.35
N HIS A 502 3.67 -15.14 7.53
CA HIS A 502 3.69 -15.69 6.17
C HIS A 502 4.75 -15.00 5.31
N TYR A 503 4.71 -13.67 5.19
CA TYR A 503 5.60 -12.91 4.30
C TYR A 503 7.06 -12.83 4.76
N ARG A 504 7.37 -13.22 6.01
CA ARG A 504 8.74 -13.44 6.47
C ARG A 504 9.38 -14.72 5.90
N LYS A 505 8.58 -15.69 5.43
CA LYS A 505 9.09 -16.96 4.90
C LYS A 505 9.68 -16.77 3.49
N ARG A 506 10.68 -17.57 3.14
CA ARG A 506 11.22 -17.65 1.77
C ARG A 506 10.21 -18.31 0.83
N GLY A 507 10.14 -17.84 -0.41
CA GLY A 507 9.14 -18.25 -1.39
C GLY A 507 7.73 -17.78 -1.05
N ALA A 508 7.53 -16.92 -0.05
CA ALA A 508 6.22 -16.46 0.41
C ALA A 508 5.75 -15.13 -0.19
N ASP A 509 6.64 -14.39 -0.85
CA ASP A 509 6.26 -13.19 -1.59
C ASP A 509 6.15 -13.41 -3.11
N LYS A 510 5.48 -12.48 -3.79
CA LYS A 510 5.21 -12.55 -5.23
C LYS A 510 6.47 -12.70 -6.09
N PHE A 511 7.53 -11.95 -5.79
CA PHE A 511 8.75 -11.96 -6.61
C PHE A 511 9.44 -13.33 -6.56
N GLU A 512 9.65 -13.88 -5.35
CA GLU A 512 10.31 -15.17 -5.18
C GLU A 512 9.52 -16.32 -5.83
N THR A 513 8.19 -16.29 -5.73
CA THR A 513 7.35 -17.28 -6.41
C THR A 513 7.42 -17.18 -7.93
N CYS A 514 7.42 -15.97 -8.47
CA CYS A 514 7.59 -15.79 -9.91
C CYS A 514 8.98 -16.22 -10.39
N LEU A 515 10.04 -15.97 -9.61
CA LEU A 515 11.39 -16.46 -9.92
C LEU A 515 11.46 -17.99 -9.92
N ALA A 516 10.88 -18.65 -8.91
CA ALA A 516 10.81 -20.11 -8.86
C ALA A 516 10.06 -20.67 -10.09
N THR A 517 8.94 -20.05 -10.44
CA THR A 517 8.12 -20.47 -11.58
C THR A 517 8.81 -20.22 -12.91
N TRP A 518 9.53 -19.10 -13.04
CA TRP A 518 10.39 -18.82 -14.18
C TRP A 518 11.45 -19.91 -14.38
N ASN A 519 12.04 -20.47 -13.31
CA ASN A 519 12.98 -21.59 -13.46
C ASN A 519 12.33 -22.81 -14.15
N ARG A 520 11.09 -23.14 -13.76
CA ARG A 520 10.34 -24.26 -14.33
C ARG A 520 10.05 -24.07 -15.82
N TYR A 521 9.58 -22.89 -16.22
CA TYR A 521 9.24 -22.60 -17.61
C TYR A 521 10.44 -22.27 -18.49
N GLY A 522 11.47 -21.66 -17.92
CA GLY A 522 12.65 -21.20 -18.65
C GLY A 522 13.47 -22.36 -19.21
N PHE A 523 13.59 -23.48 -18.47
CA PHE A 523 14.62 -24.47 -18.71
C PHE A 523 14.15 -25.93 -18.86
N LEU A 524 13.15 -26.41 -18.11
CA LEU A 524 12.76 -27.83 -18.19
C LEU A 524 12.24 -28.25 -19.58
N ASN A 525 11.79 -27.28 -20.39
CA ASN A 525 11.37 -27.51 -21.77
C ASN A 525 12.48 -27.31 -22.81
N GLN A 526 13.71 -26.94 -22.42
CA GLN A 526 14.84 -26.80 -23.36
C GLN A 526 15.59 -28.13 -23.56
N SER A 527 15.53 -29.05 -22.61
CA SER A 527 16.12 -30.40 -22.74
C SER A 527 15.46 -31.30 -23.79
N GLY A 528 14.32 -30.90 -24.37
CA GLY A 528 13.66 -31.63 -25.46
C GLY A 528 14.12 -31.25 -26.88
N CYS A 529 15.03 -30.29 -27.03
CA CYS A 529 15.58 -29.89 -28.33
C CYS A 529 16.91 -30.58 -28.68
N MET A 530 17.28 -31.62 -27.92
CA MET A 530 18.33 -32.58 -28.27
C MET A 530 17.66 -33.96 -28.36
N GLU A 531 17.37 -34.38 -29.60
CA GLU A 531 16.96 -35.71 -30.05
C GLU A 531 15.66 -36.33 -29.46
N GLY A 532 14.58 -36.17 -30.23
CA GLY A 532 13.66 -37.26 -30.60
C GLY A 532 13.06 -38.13 -29.48
N ALA A 533 12.00 -37.66 -28.84
CA ALA A 533 10.91 -38.54 -28.37
C ALA A 533 9.61 -37.74 -28.27
N HIS A 534 8.63 -38.09 -29.10
CA HIS A 534 7.24 -37.66 -28.94
C HIS A 534 6.72 -38.20 -27.61
N VAL A 535 6.51 -37.32 -26.63
CA VAL A 535 5.69 -37.62 -25.46
C VAL A 535 4.32 -37.01 -25.74
N GLU A 536 3.34 -37.85 -26.05
CA GLU A 536 1.93 -37.46 -26.08
C GLU A 536 1.52 -37.04 -24.67
N ALA A 537 1.17 -35.76 -24.50
CA ALA A 537 0.51 -35.29 -23.30
C ALA A 537 -0.90 -35.93 -23.22
N PRO A 538 -1.34 -36.42 -22.05
CA PRO A 538 -2.68 -36.98 -21.92
C PRO A 538 -3.72 -35.87 -22.12
N PRO A 539 -4.92 -36.21 -22.67
CA PRO A 539 -5.94 -35.23 -22.97
C PRO A 539 -6.37 -34.50 -21.70
N LEU A 540 -6.33 -33.17 -21.75
CA LEU A 540 -6.89 -32.32 -20.70
C LEU A 540 -8.38 -32.68 -20.52
N GLY A 541 -8.71 -33.26 -19.36
CA GLY A 541 -10.09 -33.44 -18.92
C GLY A 541 -10.77 -32.08 -18.73
N SER A 542 -11.94 -31.93 -19.33
CA SER A 542 -12.70 -30.69 -19.54
C SER A 542 -13.39 -30.09 -18.31
N ASP A 543 -13.09 -30.55 -17.10
CA ASP A 543 -13.88 -30.20 -15.92
C ASP A 543 -13.07 -29.38 -14.92
N LYS A 544 -12.95 -28.04 -15.13
CA LYS A 544 -12.73 -27.00 -14.07
C LYS A 544 -12.73 -25.55 -14.60
N PRO A 545 -12.83 -24.52 -13.70
CA PRO A 545 -13.84 -23.48 -13.76
C PRO A 545 -13.38 -22.25 -14.55
N VAL A 546 -13.82 -22.17 -15.80
CA VAL A 546 -13.66 -20.98 -16.68
C VAL A 546 -14.66 -19.86 -16.32
N LEU A 547 -15.71 -20.19 -15.57
CA LEU A 547 -16.91 -19.36 -15.40
C LEU A 547 -16.67 -17.97 -14.77
N HIS A 548 -15.81 -17.82 -13.77
CA HIS A 548 -15.71 -16.54 -13.04
C HIS A 548 -14.93 -15.44 -13.78
N ILE A 549 -14.03 -15.79 -14.71
CA ILE A 549 -13.18 -14.83 -15.42
C ILE A 549 -13.86 -14.33 -16.69
N ASP A 550 -14.55 -15.20 -17.41
CA ASP A 550 -15.34 -14.79 -18.58
C ASP A 550 -16.56 -13.96 -18.16
N GLU A 551 -17.12 -14.20 -16.97
CA GLU A 551 -18.15 -13.35 -16.37
C GLU A 551 -17.59 -11.94 -16.05
N ALA A 552 -16.39 -11.85 -15.47
CA ALA A 552 -15.73 -10.57 -15.24
C ALA A 552 -15.41 -9.82 -16.55
N ARG A 553 -14.92 -10.51 -17.59
CA ARG A 553 -14.71 -9.90 -18.93
C ARG A 553 -16.01 -9.42 -19.56
N LYS A 554 -17.09 -10.20 -19.44
CA LYS A 554 -18.39 -9.84 -20.00
C LYS A 554 -18.94 -8.60 -19.30
N ILE A 555 -18.79 -8.49 -17.98
CA ILE A 555 -19.17 -7.31 -17.21
C ILE A 555 -18.33 -6.09 -17.63
N LEU A 556 -17.01 -6.23 -17.74
CA LEU A 556 -16.13 -5.12 -18.17
C LEU A 556 -16.44 -4.65 -19.60
N SER A 557 -16.65 -5.59 -20.53
CA SER A 557 -17.04 -5.28 -21.91
C SER A 557 -18.42 -4.61 -22.01
N GLN A 558 -19.37 -4.99 -21.15
CA GLN A 558 -20.68 -4.34 -21.08
C GLN A 558 -20.62 -2.91 -20.51
N LEU A 559 -19.59 -2.61 -19.72
CA LEU A 559 -19.32 -1.27 -19.18
C LEU A 559 -18.48 -0.39 -20.15
N GLY A 560 -18.11 -0.91 -21.32
CA GLY A 560 -17.29 -0.18 -22.30
C GLY A 560 -15.82 -0.05 -21.92
N LEU A 561 -15.31 -0.94 -21.07
CA LEU A 561 -13.93 -1.00 -20.59
C LEU A 561 -13.10 -2.08 -21.28
#